data_AF-A0A956SA04-F1
#
_entry.id   AF-A0A956SA04-F1
#
_cell.length_a   1.000
_cell.length_b   1.000
_cell.length_c   1.000
_cell.angle_alpha   90.00
_cell.angle_beta   90.00
_cell.angle_gamma   90.00
#
_symmetry.space_group_name_H-M   'P 1'
#
loop_
_entity.id
_entity.type
_entity.pdbx_description
1 polymer ?
#
loop_
_entity_poly.entity_id
_entity_poly.type
_entity_poly.pdbx_seq_one_letter_code
_entity_poly.pdbx_strand_id
1 'polypeptide(L)' 'MSNVWRQCSNCKRDIRPGQKYFVCSVSTCNRKRNSLVFCSVDCWDAHLPDANHRQAWAVEETAPRT' A
#
# COMPACT_ATOMS: atom_id res chain seq x y z
N MET A 1 -18.42 -11.53 9.39
CA MET A 1 -17.20 -11.92 8.65
C MET A 1 -16.52 -10.64 8.18
N SER A 2 -15.37 -10.30 8.75
CA SER A 2 -14.62 -9.10 8.36
C SER A 2 -14.01 -9.33 6.99
N ASN A 3 -14.65 -8.81 5.94
CA ASN A 3 -14.19 -8.95 4.56
C ASN A 3 -13.02 -7.99 4.34
N VAL A 4 -11.83 -8.41 4.80
CA VAL A 4 -10.57 -7.66 4.67
C VAL A 4 -9.80 -8.24 3.50
N TRP A 5 -9.53 -7.40 2.50
CA TRP A 5 -8.72 -7.80 1.36
C TRP A 5 -7.23 -7.84 1.75
N ARG A 6 -6.74 -6.76 2.37
CA ARG A 6 -5.38 -6.63 2.89
C ARG A 6 -5.32 -5.67 4.07
N GLN A 7 -4.19 -5.64 4.76
CA GLN A 7 -3.89 -4.64 5.78
C GLN A 7 -2.83 -3.67 5.30
N CYS A 8 -2.94 -2.41 5.73
CA CYS A 8 -1.92 -1.40 5.49
C CYS A 8 -0.58 -1.87 6.06
N SER A 9 0.49 -1.75 5.27
CA SER A 9 1.81 -2.20 5.67
C SER A 9 2.40 -1.32 6.78
N ASN A 10 2.01 -0.04 6.83
CA ASN A 10 2.43 0.93 7.84
C ASN A 10 1.59 0.84 9.12
N CYS A 11 0.30 1.17 9.06
CA CYS A 11 -0.56 1.29 10.26
C CYS A 11 -1.39 0.04 10.59
N LYS A 12 -1.26 -1.05 9.81
CA LYS A 12 -2.02 -2.31 9.96
C LYS A 12 -3.55 -2.18 9.89
N ARG A 13 -4.08 -1.03 9.47
CA ARG A 13 -5.51 -0.82 9.25
C ARG A 13 -6.02 -1.72 8.12
N ASP A 14 -7.22 -2.25 8.31
CA ASP A 14 -7.89 -3.11 7.34
C ASP A 14 -8.31 -2.32 6.08
N ILE A 15 -7.97 -2.87 4.91
CA ILE A 15 -8.40 -2.41 3.60
C ILE A 15 -9.45 -3.40 3.11
N ARG A 16 -10.67 -2.90 2.92
CA ARG A 16 -11.80 -3.69 2.45
C ARG A 16 -11.81 -3.80 0.92
N PRO A 17 -12.42 -4.84 0.34
CA PRO A 17 -12.72 -4.89 -1.09
C PRO A 17 -13.41 -3.62 -1.57
N GLY A 18 -12.97 -3.06 -2.69
CA GLY A 18 -13.52 -1.82 -3.26
C GLY A 18 -13.09 -0.52 -2.59
N GLN A 19 -12.25 -0.56 -1.55
CA GLN A 19 -11.58 0.62 -1.00
C GLN A 19 -10.40 1.03 -1.87
N LYS A 20 -10.11 2.34 -1.88
CA LYS A 20 -8.88 2.87 -2.45
C LYS A 20 -7.70 2.50 -1.55
N TYR A 21 -6.59 2.14 -2.17
CA TYR A 21 -5.31 1.93 -1.51
C TYR A 21 -4.20 2.53 -2.36
N PHE A 22 -3.02 2.66 -1.79
CA PHE A 22 -1.85 3.21 -2.44
C PHE A 22 -0.74 2.17 -2.46
N VAL A 23 0.01 2.14 -3.57
CA VAL A 23 1.24 1.36 -3.70
C VAL A 23 2.38 2.29 -4.09
N CYS A 24 3.61 1.87 -3.82
CA CYS A 24 4.77 2.65 -4.25
C CYS A 24 5.03 2.39 -5.73
N SER A 25 5.44 3.39 -6.52
CA SER A 25 5.81 3.17 -7.92
C SER A 25 7.06 2.32 -8.10
N VAL A 26 7.88 2.17 -7.06
CA VAL A 26 9.14 1.44 -7.10
C VAL A 26 8.89 -0.06 -7.03
N SER A 27 9.34 -0.79 -8.06
CA SER A 27 9.12 -2.24 -8.20
C SER A 27 9.67 -3.08 -7.05
N THR A 28 10.73 -2.63 -6.36
CA THR A 28 11.28 -3.31 -5.17
C THR A 28 10.29 -3.37 -4.01
N CYS A 29 9.47 -2.33 -3.86
CA CYS A 29 8.41 -2.23 -2.84
C CYS A 29 7.13 -2.96 -3.21
N ASN A 30 7.04 -3.49 -4.45
CA ASN A 30 5.87 -4.22 -4.93
C ASN A 30 6.15 -5.71 -5.18
N ARG A 31 7.39 -6.18 -4.99
CA ARG A 31 7.76 -7.60 -5.20
C ARG A 31 6.86 -8.51 -4.37
N LYS A 32 6.54 -9.72 -4.88
CA LYS A 32 5.63 -10.69 -4.22
C LYS A 32 5.85 -10.89 -2.71
N ARG A 33 7.10 -10.83 -2.24
CA ARG A 33 7.44 -11.00 -0.82
C ARG A 33 7.19 -9.75 0.04
N ASN A 34 7.27 -8.58 -0.59
CA ASN A 34 7.18 -7.27 0.05
C ASN A 34 6.07 -6.45 -0.62
N SER A 35 4.95 -7.02 -1.04
CA SER A 35 3.91 -6.27 -1.74
C SER A 35 3.22 -5.28 -0.80
N LEU A 36 3.87 -4.13 -0.60
CA LEU A 36 3.47 -3.09 0.34
C LEU A 36 2.21 -2.42 -0.20
N VAL A 37 1.19 -2.34 0.65
CA VAL A 37 -0.04 -1.62 0.37
C VAL A 37 -0.30 -0.64 1.50
N PHE A 38 -0.76 0.56 1.16
CA PHE A 38 -0.97 1.65 2.10
C PHE A 38 -2.41 2.13 2.03
N CYS A 39 -3.01 2.43 3.18
CA CYS A 39 -4.39 2.93 3.20
C CYS A 39 -4.52 4.42 2.85
N SER A 40 -3.42 5.18 2.90
CA SER A 40 -3.39 6.61 2.60
C SER A 40 -2.01 7.02 2.06
N VAL A 41 -1.94 8.21 1.46
CA VAL A 41 -0.69 8.84 1.06
C VAL A 41 0.22 9.08 2.26
N ASP A 42 -0.31 9.40 3.46
CA ASP A 42 0.54 9.58 4.66
C ASP A 42 1.18 8.26 5.10
N CYS A 43 0.43 7.14 5.00
CA CYS A 43 0.99 5.82 5.28
C CYS A 43 2.03 5.40 4.25
N TRP A 44 1.89 5.88 3.02
CA TRP A 44 2.94 5.78 2.02
C TRP A 44 4.09 6.72 2.40
N ASP A 45 3.92 8.00 2.68
CA ASP A 45 5.03 8.90 2.99
C ASP A 45 5.90 8.41 4.18
N ALA A 46 5.25 7.83 5.20
CA ALA A 46 5.92 7.17 6.32
C ALA A 46 6.86 6.01 5.94
N HIS A 47 6.71 5.41 4.75
CA HIS A 47 7.62 4.37 4.24
C HIS A 47 8.90 4.93 3.61
N LEU A 48 8.92 6.21 3.21
CA LEU A 48 10.05 6.80 2.50
C LEU A 48 11.36 6.85 3.32
N PRO A 49 11.37 7.15 4.63
CA PRO A 49 12.62 7.24 5.40
C PRO A 49 13.41 5.92 5.44
N ASP A 50 12.70 4.78 5.44
CA ASP A 50 13.31 3.45 5.44
C ASP A 50 13.79 3.00 4.06
N ALA A 51 13.41 3.73 3.01
CA ALA A 51 13.65 3.33 1.63
C ALA A 51 14.43 4.43 0.89
N ASN A 52 15.67 4.12 0.52
CA ASN A 52 16.54 5.01 -0.27
C ASN A 52 16.02 5.19 -1.72
N HIS A 53 14.86 5.83 -1.87
CA HIS A 53 14.19 6.10 -3.14
C HIS A 53 14.82 7.31 -3.82
N ARG A 54 15.25 7.17 -5.07
CA ARG A 54 15.67 8.32 -5.90
C ARG A 54 14.45 9.09 -6.43
N GLN A 55 13.45 8.36 -6.91
CA GLN A 55 12.17 8.88 -7.40
C GLN A 55 11.09 7.86 -7.05
N ALA A 56 10.15 8.23 -6.19
CA ALA A 56 9.01 7.40 -5.82
C ALA A 56 7.76 8.27 -5.74
N TRP A 57 6.62 7.70 -6.11
CA TRP A 57 5.32 8.34 -5.94
C TRP A 57 4.27 7.30 -5.51
N ALA A 58 3.21 7.77 -4.89
CA ALA A 58 2.06 6.96 -4.54
C ALA A 58 1.20 6.71 -5.79
N VAL A 59 0.93 5.46 -6.10
CA VAL A 59 -0.02 5.05 -7.14
C VAL A 59 -1.31 4.65 -6.44
N GLU A 60 -2.40 5.35 -6.74
CA GLU A 60 -3.73 5.01 -6.24
C GLU A 60 -4.29 3.82 -7.04
N GLU A 61 -4.71 2.78 -6.33
CA GLU A 61 -5.39 1.62 -6.88
C GLU A 61 -6.66 1.31 -6.07
N THR A 62 -7.56 0.48 -6.62
CA THR A 62 -8.80 0.09 -5.94
C THR A 62 -8.80 -1.40 -5.68
N ALA A 63 -9.08 -1.79 -4.44
CA ALA A 63 -9.09 -3.19 -4.04
C ALA A 63 -10.16 -3.95 -4.85
N PRO A 64 -9.84 -5.15 -5.38
CA PRO A 64 -10.79 -5.92 -6.16
C PRO A 64 -12.04 -6.25 -5.33
N ARG A 65 -13.21 -6.05 -5.93
CA ARG A 65 -14.51 -6.44 -5.37
C ARG A 65 -14.86 -7.83 -5.89
N THR A 66 -14.16 -8.86 -5.45
CA THR A 66 -14.55 -10.26 -5.72
C THR A 66 -15.63 -10.72 -4.76
#